data_AF-F9P990-F1
#
_entry.id   AF-F9P990-F1
#
_cell.length_a   1.000
_cell.length_b   1.000
_cell.length_c   1.000
_cell.angle_alpha   90.00
_cell.angle_beta   90.00
_cell.angle_gamma   90.00
#
_symmetry.space_group_name_H-M   'P 1'
#
loop_
_entity.id
_entity.type
_entity.pdbx_description
1 polymer ?
#
loop_
_entity_poly.entity_id
_entity_poly.type
_entity_poly.pdbx_seq_one_letter_code
_entity_poly.pdbx_strand_id
1 'polypeptide(L)' 'MTQDELASMLGVSRQFVSSIEGAKKIPSIKLAFQLSDIFGVPVDNLFYR' A
#
# COMPACT_ATOMS: atom_id res chain seq x y z
N MET A 1 5.41 11.20 -2.87
CA MET A 1 4.21 11.08 -2.03
C MET A 1 4.64 10.85 -0.59
N THR A 2 3.91 11.41 0.38
CA THR A 2 4.06 11.12 1.81
C THR A 2 3.17 9.95 2.24
N GLN A 3 3.41 9.37 3.42
CA GLN A 3 2.54 8.32 3.98
C GLN A 3 1.11 8.80 4.22
N ASP A 4 0.93 10.07 4.64
CA ASP A 4 -0.38 10.67 4.87
C ASP A 4 -1.17 10.86 3.56
N GLU A 5 -0.49 11.27 2.49
CA GLU A 5 -1.08 11.34 1.14
C GLU A 5 -1.51 9.96 0.66
N LEU A 6 -0.63 8.95 0.77
CA LEU A 6 -0.94 7.58 0.36
C LEU A 6 -2.10 6.99 1.18
N ALA A 7 -2.11 7.23 2.49
CA ALA A 7 -3.19 6.80 3.38
C ALA A 7 -4.53 7.41 2.95
N SER A 8 -4.54 8.69 2.61
CA SER A 8 -5.71 9.41 2.11
C SER A 8 -6.21 8.83 0.78
N MET A 9 -5.30 8.53 -0.15
CA MET A 9 -5.64 7.90 -1.44
C MET A 9 -6.20 6.49 -1.29
N LEU A 10 -5.71 5.73 -0.32
CA LEU A 10 -6.14 4.36 -0.04
C LEU A 10 -7.38 4.28 0.87
N GLY A 11 -7.79 5.39 1.50
CA GLY A 11 -8.88 5.41 2.47
C GLY A 11 -8.55 4.64 3.77
N VAL A 12 -7.28 4.64 4.17
CA VAL A 12 -6.79 3.98 5.39
C VAL A 12 -6.06 4.98 6.30
N SER A 13 -5.70 4.58 7.51
CA SER A 13 -4.90 5.44 8.39
C SER A 13 -3.41 5.45 7.99
N ARG A 14 -2.71 6.54 8.31
CA ARG A 14 -1.25 6.62 8.16
C ARG A 14 -0.53 5.49 8.89
N GLN A 15 -1.01 5.11 10.08
CA GLN A 15 -0.43 3.99 10.85
C GLN A 15 -0.60 2.65 10.12
N PHE A 16 -1.68 2.47 9.37
CA PHE A 16 -1.89 1.28 8.56
C PHE A 16 -0.88 1.21 7.40
N VAL A 17 -0.66 2.32 6.69
CA VAL A 17 0.41 2.41 5.66
C VAL A 17 1.78 2.10 6.26
N SER A 18 2.12 2.73 7.39
CA SER A 18 3.38 2.45 8.09
C SER A 18 3.51 0.98 8.53
N SER A 19 2.40 0.32 8.88
CA SER A 19 2.40 -1.11 9.23
C SER A 19 2.65 -2.01 8.01
N ILE A 20 2.18 -1.62 6.83
CA ILE A 20 2.46 -2.31 5.57
C ILE A 20 3.93 -2.19 5.21
N GLU A 21 4.47 -0.97 5.22
CA GLU A 21 5.88 -0.71 4.90
C GLU A 21 6.83 -1.41 5.86
N GLY A 22 6.46 -1.49 7.14
CA GLY A 22 7.21 -2.23 8.16
C GLY A 22 7.00 -3.75 8.12
N ALA A 23 6.31 -4.29 7.11
CA ALA A 23 5.96 -5.71 6.95
C ALA A 23 5.20 -6.31 8.15
N LYS A 24 4.61 -5.47 9.02
CA LYS A 24 3.81 -5.89 10.18
C LYS A 24 2.40 -6.28 9.77
N LYS A 25 1.92 -5.78 8.62
CA LYS A 25 0.59 -6.05 8.11
C LYS A 25 0.62 -6.25 6.61
N ILE A 26 0.02 -7.34 6.15
CA ILE A 26 -0.15 -7.60 4.72
C ILE A 26 -1.41 -6.85 4.25
N PRO A 27 -1.34 -6.05 3.17
CA PRO A 27 -2.53 -5.40 2.61
C PRO A 27 -3.53 -6.44 2.09
N SER A 28 -4.81 -6.08 2.05
CA SER A 28 -5.81 -6.91 1.36
C SER A 28 -5.54 -6.93 -0.15
N ILE A 29 -6.09 -7.91 -0.87
CA ILE A 29 -5.98 -7.99 -2.34
C ILE A 29 -6.43 -6.68 -3.00
N LYS A 30 -7.56 -6.11 -2.54
CA LYS A 30 -8.06 -4.81 -3.02
C LYS A 30 -7.02 -3.70 -2.84
N LEU A 31 -6.42 -3.59 -1.67
CA LEU A 31 -5.39 -2.58 -1.40
C LEU A 31 -4.12 -2.81 -2.23
N ALA A 32 -3.72 -4.06 -2.46
CA ALA A 32 -2.59 -4.37 -3.33
C ALA A 32 -2.83 -3.91 -4.77
N PHE A 33 -4.03 -4.10 -5.31
CA PHE A 33 -4.39 -3.56 -6.63
C PHE A 33 -4.44 -2.02 -6.64
N GLN A 34 -5.00 -1.39 -5.60
CA GLN A 34 -4.98 0.08 -5.51
C GLN A 34 -3.55 0.63 -5.44
N LEU A 35 -2.65 -0.04 -4.72
CA LEU A 35 -1.22 0.31 -4.68
C LEU A 35 -0.60 0.13 -6.08
N SER A 36 -0.89 -0.97 -6.78
CA SER A 36 -0.43 -1.22 -8.14
C SER A 36 -0.84 -0.09 -9.09
N ASP A 37 -2.09 0.35 -9.02
CA ASP A 37 -2.62 1.47 -9.82
C ASP A 37 -1.93 2.81 -9.47
N ILE A 38 -1.73 3.10 -8.18
CA ILE A 38 -1.10 4.34 -7.69
C ILE A 38 0.37 4.44 -8.11
N PHE A 39 1.10 3.33 -8.01
CA PHE A 39 2.53 3.28 -8.34
C PHE A 39 2.81 2.98 -9.81
N GLY A 40 1.79 2.59 -10.60
CA GLY A 40 1.93 2.28 -12.01
C GLY A 40 2.80 1.06 -12.27
N VAL A 41 2.82 0.10 -11.34
CA VAL A 41 3.61 -1.13 -11.43
C VAL A 41 2.70 -2.35 -11.31
N PRO A 42 3.06 -3.50 -11.92
CA PRO A 42 2.34 -4.75 -11.71
C PRO A 42 2.23 -5.11 -10.23
N VAL A 43 1.08 -5.69 -9.82
CA VAL A 43 0.80 -6.01 -8.42
C VAL A 43 1.81 -6.99 -7.81
N ASP A 44 2.40 -7.87 -8.63
CA ASP A 44 3.47 -8.79 -8.25
C ASP A 44 4.75 -8.07 -7.80
N ASN A 45 5.04 -6.85 -8.30
CA ASN A 45 6.18 -6.05 -7.84
C ASN A 45 6.01 -5.50 -6.42
N LEU A 46 4.81 -5.59 -5.84
CA LEU A 46 4.54 -5.16 -4.46
C LEU A 46 4.87 -6.25 -3.42
N PHE A 47 5.13 -7.48 -3.86
CA PHE A 47 5.42 -8.61 -3.00
C PHE A 47 6.89 -9.01 -3.14
N TYR A 48 7.57 -9.20 -2.01
CA TYR A 48 8.91 -9.78 -1.99
C TYR A 48 8.82 -11.28 -2.29
N ARG A 49 9.66 -11.77 -3.20
CA ARG A 49 9.83 -13.19 -3.51
C ARG A 49 11.00 -13.78 -2.73
#